data_AF-A0A7K3ZYZ8-F1
#
_entry.id   AF-A0A7K3ZYZ8-F1
#
_cell.length_a   1.000
_cell.length_b   1.000
_cell.length_c   1.000
_cell.angle_alpha   90.00
_cell.angle_beta   90.00
_cell.angle_gamma   90.00
#
_symmetry.space_group_name_H-M   'P 1'
#
loop_
_entity.id
_entity.type
_entity.pdbx_description
1 polymer ?
#
loop_
_entity_poly.entity_id
_entity_poly.type
_entity_poly.pdbx_seq_one_letter_code
_entity_poly.pdbx_strand_id
1 'polypeptide(L)'
;FKPFSSTDDQAFIGSMEPGEEKAVLFRIDVDSDATAKEYGINSEIKYTDIYGDTVISESMKIPVTVEPAARSLLLPVLAVLAIIAAAGGYMYRRRQKA
;
A
#
# COMPACT_ATOMS: atom_id res chain seq x y z
N PHE A 1 12.86 -8.63 7.11
CA PHE A 1 12.16 -7.75 6.17
C PHE A 1 10.69 -8.15 6.17
N LYS A 2 9.79 -7.23 6.52
CA LYS A 2 8.33 -7.43 6.53
C LYS A 2 7.72 -6.27 5.74
N PRO A 3 7.36 -6.48 4.46
CA PRO A 3 6.96 -5.38 3.54
C PRO A 3 5.59 -4.76 3.88
N PHE A 4 4.82 -5.42 4.74
CA PHE A 4 3.55 -4.94 5.21
C PHE A 4 3.30 -5.38 6.65
N SER A 5 2.40 -4.67 7.33
CA SER A 5 1.93 -4.97 8.67
C SER A 5 0.42 -4.78 8.73
N SER A 6 -0.21 -5.37 9.74
CA SER A 6 -1.60 -5.09 10.09
C SER A 6 -1.70 -4.88 11.60
N THR A 7 -2.64 -4.05 12.00
CA THR A 7 -3.06 -3.89 13.40
C THR A 7 -4.21 -4.82 13.78
N ASP A 8 -4.87 -5.41 12.79
CA ASP A 8 -5.94 -6.40 12.92
C ASP A 8 -5.85 -7.41 11.76
N ASP A 9 -5.33 -8.59 12.06
CA ASP A 9 -5.04 -9.66 11.09
C ASP A 9 -6.08 -10.78 11.10
N GLN A 10 -7.20 -10.58 11.80
CA GLN A 10 -8.30 -11.53 11.88
C GLN A 10 -9.63 -10.86 11.54
N ALA A 11 -10.55 -11.63 10.96
CA ALA A 11 -11.89 -11.16 10.68
C ALA A 11 -12.90 -12.29 10.90
N PHE A 12 -14.04 -11.93 11.50
CA PHE A 12 -15.10 -12.89 11.78
C PHE A 12 -16.11 -12.92 10.65
N ILE A 13 -16.21 -14.07 9.96
CA ILE A 13 -17.08 -14.28 8.80
C ILE A 13 -18.49 -14.72 9.23
N GLY A 14 -18.62 -15.31 10.42
CA GLY A 14 -19.85 -15.93 10.90
C GLY A 14 -20.08 -17.31 10.30
N SER A 15 -21.32 -17.79 10.38
CA SER A 15 -21.74 -19.05 9.74
C SER A 15 -21.82 -18.86 8.23
N MET A 16 -21.48 -19.91 7.48
CA MET A 16 -21.60 -19.93 6.02
C MET A 16 -22.44 -21.13 5.59
N GLU A 17 -23.35 -20.92 4.66
CA GLU A 17 -24.10 -22.00 4.00
C GLU A 17 -23.28 -22.66 2.87
N PRO A 18 -23.58 -23.92 2.50
CA PRO A 18 -22.91 -24.55 1.37
C PRO A 18 -23.05 -23.73 0.08
N GLY A 19 -21.91 -23.32 -0.49
CA GLY A 19 -21.86 -22.51 -1.71
C GLY A 19 -22.04 -21.00 -1.49
N GLU A 20 -22.18 -20.55 -0.24
CA GLU A 20 -22.23 -19.12 0.08
C GLU A 20 -20.85 -18.47 -0.09
N GLU A 21 -20.82 -17.25 -0.63
CA GLU A 21 -19.62 -16.43 -0.73
C GLU A 21 -19.76 -15.20 0.16
N LYS A 22 -18.72 -14.91 0.95
CA LYS A 22 -18.65 -13.71 1.79
C LYS A 22 -17.35 -12.97 1.55
N ALA A 23 -17.45 -11.65 1.43
CA ALA A 23 -16.30 -10.77 1.33
C ALA A 23 -15.80 -10.40 2.74
N VAL A 24 -14.47 -10.41 2.89
CA VAL A 24 -13.79 -10.05 4.13
C VAL A 24 -12.82 -8.92 3.83
N LEU A 25 -12.75 -7.93 4.72
CA LEU A 25 -11.86 -6.79 4.58
C LEU A 25 -10.75 -6.85 5.62
N PHE A 26 -9.52 -6.70 5.16
CA PHE A 26 -8.33 -6.57 6.00
C PHE A 26 -7.69 -5.21 5.75
N ARG A 27 -7.23 -4.56 6.82
CA ARG A 27 -6.45 -3.34 6.70
C ARG A 27 -4.97 -3.69 6.72
N ILE A 28 -4.24 -3.26 5.71
CA ILE A 28 -2.82 -3.57 5.56
C ILE A 28 -2.06 -2.27 5.34
N ASP A 29 -1.02 -2.05 6.13
CA ASP A 29 -0.08 -0.94 5.99
C ASP A 29 1.18 -1.46 5.27
N VAL A 30 1.53 -0.85 4.14
CA VAL A 30 2.73 -1.18 3.36
C VAL A 30 3.88 -0.30 3.84
N ASP A 31 5.03 -0.92 4.13
CA ASP A 31 6.20 -0.17 4.59
C ASP A 31 6.74 0.74 3.46
N SER A 32 7.27 1.91 3.84
CA SER A 32 7.81 2.90 2.92
C SER A 32 9.05 2.41 2.15
N ASP A 33 9.75 1.41 2.68
CA ASP A 33 10.90 0.76 2.07
C ASP A 33 10.56 -0.58 1.38
N ALA A 34 9.26 -0.91 1.29
CA ALA A 34 8.80 -2.13 0.65
C ALA A 34 9.22 -2.14 -0.83
N THR A 35 9.83 -3.26 -1.25
CA THR A 35 10.21 -3.44 -2.64
C THR A 35 8.96 -3.61 -3.49
N ALA A 36 8.83 -2.85 -4.58
CA ALA A 36 7.74 -3.02 -5.52
C ALA A 36 7.83 -4.39 -6.20
N LYS A 37 6.85 -5.26 -5.92
CA LYS A 37 6.66 -6.59 -6.51
C LYS A 37 5.36 -7.23 -6.00
N GLU A 38 5.05 -8.39 -6.54
CA GLU A 38 4.00 -9.26 -6.02
C GLU A 38 4.48 -10.01 -4.76
N TYR A 39 3.61 -10.03 -3.75
CA TYR A 39 3.76 -10.78 -2.51
C TYR A 39 2.57 -11.72 -2.33
N GLY A 40 2.76 -12.78 -1.55
CA GLY A 40 1.68 -13.67 -1.13
C GLY A 40 1.48 -13.57 0.38
N ILE A 41 0.24 -13.38 0.81
CA ILE A 41 -0.17 -13.47 2.20
C ILE A 41 -0.68 -14.88 2.46
N ASN A 42 0.01 -15.62 3.34
CA ASN A 42 -0.47 -16.92 3.79
C ASN A 42 -1.65 -16.69 4.74
N SER A 43 -2.77 -17.33 4.45
CA SER A 43 -4.03 -17.18 5.18
C SER A 43 -4.63 -18.56 5.45
N GLU A 44 -5.42 -18.65 6.52
CA GLU A 44 -6.12 -19.87 6.93
C GLU A 44 -7.49 -19.47 7.47
N ILE A 45 -8.45 -20.38 7.35
CA ILE A 45 -9.79 -20.22 7.93
C ILE A 45 -9.90 -21.15 9.12
N LYS A 46 -10.19 -20.58 10.29
CA LYS A 46 -10.57 -21.34 11.48
C LYS A 46 -12.09 -21.43 11.55
N TYR A 47 -12.62 -22.64 11.62
CA TYR A 47 -14.06 -22.88 11.65
C TYR A 47 -14.43 -24.04 12.57
N THR A 48 -15.72 -24.15 12.90
CA THR A 48 -16.29 -25.32 13.55
C THR A 48 -16.96 -26.17 12.47
N ASP A 49 -16.58 -27.44 12.38
CA ASP A 49 -17.13 -28.35 11.38
C ASP A 49 -18.49 -28.94 11.80
N ILE A 50 -19.04 -29.82 10.97
CA ILE A 50 -20.34 -30.45 11.20
C ILE A 50 -20.36 -31.41 12.40
N TYR A 51 -19.20 -31.84 12.89
CA TYR A 51 -19.05 -32.71 14.06
C TYR A 51 -18.87 -31.90 15.35
N GLY A 52 -18.75 -30.57 15.24
CA GLY A 52 -18.53 -29.67 16.37
C GLY A 52 -17.05 -29.44 16.69
N ASP A 53 -16.14 -29.96 15.87
CA ASP A 53 -14.71 -29.85 16.08
C ASP A 53 -14.18 -28.52 15.53
N THR A 54 -13.18 -27.94 16.21
CA THR A 54 -12.48 -26.76 15.71
C THR A 54 -11.39 -27.19 14.73
N VAL A 55 -11.52 -26.75 13.49
CA VAL A 55 -10.62 -27.09 12.39
C VAL A 55 -9.97 -25.83 11.84
N ILE A 56 -8.73 -25.97 11.38
CA ILE A 56 -8.01 -24.95 10.61
C ILE A 56 -7.89 -25.50 9.18
N SER A 57 -8.26 -24.68 8.20
CA SER A 57 -8.17 -25.06 6.79
C SER A 57 -6.72 -25.28 6.36
N GLU A 58 -6.54 -25.82 5.16
CA GLU A 58 -5.26 -25.72 4.48
C GLU A 58 -4.87 -24.24 4.27
N SER A 59 -3.57 -23.99 4.21
CA SER A 59 -3.03 -22.65 3.99
C SER A 59 -3.28 -22.21 2.55
N MET A 60 -3.86 -21.03 2.38
CA MET A 60 -4.10 -20.39 1.08
C MET A 60 -3.25 -19.13 0.93
N LYS A 61 -2.80 -18.85 -0.29
CA LYS A 61 -2.02 -17.64 -0.60
C LYS A 61 -2.90 -16.60 -1.29
N ILE A 62 -3.03 -15.45 -0.65
CA ILE A 62 -3.70 -14.28 -1.22
C ILE A 62 -2.62 -13.39 -1.87
N PRO A 63 -2.63 -13.20 -3.20
CA PRO A 63 -1.67 -12.35 -3.88
C PRO A 63 -1.96 -10.87 -3.58
N VAL A 64 -0.90 -10.09 -3.33
CA VAL A 64 -0.95 -8.64 -3.13
C VAL A 64 0.18 -7.99 -3.90
N THR A 65 -0.15 -6.99 -4.71
CA THR A 65 0.84 -6.24 -5.48
C THR A 65 1.23 -4.98 -4.73
N VAL A 66 2.53 -4.84 -4.45
CA VAL A 66 3.10 -3.59 -3.93
C VAL A 66 3.61 -2.78 -5.11
N GLU A 67 3.00 -1.61 -5.29
CA GLU A 67 3.39 -0.64 -6.32
C GLU A 67 4.58 0.22 -5.88
N PRO A 68 5.36 0.78 -6.82
CA PRO A 68 6.42 1.72 -6.50
C PRO A 68 5.90 2.95 -5.73
N ALA A 69 6.66 3.38 -4.72
CA ALA A 69 6.33 4.58 -3.97
C ALA A 69 6.24 5.81 -4.90
N ALA A 70 5.17 6.59 -4.76
CA ALA A 70 4.99 7.82 -5.51
C ALA A 70 6.09 8.82 -5.14
N ARG A 71 6.83 9.30 -6.14
CA ARG A 71 7.86 10.31 -5.93
C ARG A 71 7.25 11.71 -5.90
N SER A 72 7.48 12.45 -4.83
CA SER A 72 7.06 13.85 -4.75
C SER A 72 7.84 14.72 -5.75
N LEU A 73 7.11 15.53 -6.53
CA LEU A 73 7.68 16.50 -7.48
C LEU A 73 7.86 17.90 -6.87
N LEU A 74 7.55 18.08 -5.58
CA LEU A 74 7.58 19.40 -4.94
C LEU A 74 8.97 20.06 -5.02
N LEU A 75 10.03 19.36 -4.63
CA LEU A 75 11.40 19.87 -4.66
C LEU A 75 11.90 20.21 -6.08
N PRO A 76 11.77 19.33 -7.10
CA PRO A 76 12.21 19.68 -8.45
C PRO A 76 11.40 20.85 -9.04
N VAL A 77 10.10 20.97 -8.75
CA VAL A 77 9.29 22.12 -9.19
C VAL A 77 9.78 23.42 -8.55
N LEU A 78 10.04 23.43 -7.24
CA LEU A 78 10.56 24.62 -6.55
C LEU A 78 11.95 25.02 -7.09
N ALA A 79 12.81 24.05 -7.40
CA ALA A 79 14.12 24.31 -8.00
C ALA A 79 13.99 25.01 -9.36
N VAL A 80 13.08 24.55 -10.22
CA VAL A 80 12.81 25.18 -11.53
C VAL A 80 12.27 26.60 -11.36
N LEU A 81 11.34 26.82 -10.43
CA LEU A 81 10.80 28.15 -10.13
C LEU A 81 11.88 29.11 -9.62
N ALA A 82 12.79 28.64 -8.77
CA ALA A 82 13.91 29.44 -8.28
C ALA A 82 14.87 29.86 -9.41
N ILE A 83 15.16 28.95 -10.36
CA ILE A 83 15.98 29.25 -11.53
C ILE A 83 15.31 30.31 -12.41
N ILE A 84 13.99 30.18 -12.67
CA ILE A 84 13.22 31.16 -13.46
C ILE A 84 13.23 32.53 -12.78
N ALA A 85 13.00 32.58 -11.46
CA ALA A 85 13.02 33.82 -10.70
C ALA A 85 14.41 34.48 -10.71
N ALA A 86 15.48 33.70 -10.55
CA ALA A 86 16.85 34.20 -10.61
C ALA A 86 17.19 34.75 -12.01
N ALA A 87 16.81 34.04 -13.08
CA ALA A 87 17.02 34.48 -14.45
C ALA A 87 16.22 35.76 -14.76
N GLY A 88 14.95 35.82 -14.37
CA GLY A 88 14.11 37.00 -14.52
C GLY A 88 14.65 38.22 -13.76
N GLY A 89 15.07 38.01 -12.51
CA GLY A 89 15.70 39.06 -11.69
C GLY A 89 17.04 39.54 -12.26
N TYR A 90 17.86 38.63 -12.78
CA TYR A 90 19.12 38.98 -13.46
C TYR A 90 18.87 39.82 -14.72
N MET A 91 17.92 39.40 -15.57
CA MET A 91 17.56 40.14 -16.78
C MET A 91 16.99 41.54 -16.47
N TYR A 92 16.16 41.66 -15.43
CA TYR A 92 15.63 42.95 -14.99
C TYR A 92 16.75 43.91 -14.55
N ARG A 93 17.68 43.44 -13.72
CA ARG A 93 18.83 44.23 -13.28
C ARG A 93 19.74 44.63 -14.43
N ARG A 94 19.91 43.78 -15.44
CA ARG A 94 20.71 44.08 -16.62
C ARG A 94 20.08 45.18 -17.48
N ARG A 95 18.75 45.18 -17.64
CA ARG A 95 18.02 46.22 -18.39
C ARG A 95 18.02 47.59 -17.73
N GLN A 96 18.10 47.66 -16.40
CA GLN A 96 18.17 48.95 -15.68
C GLN A 96 19.55 49.61 -15.70
N LYS A 97 20.60 48.87 -16.06
CA LYS A 97 21.99 49.37 -16.12
C LYS A 97 22.43 49.74 -17.54
N ALA A 98 21.57 49.58 -18.54
CA ALA A 98 21.77 50.00 -19.93
C ALA A 98 20.87 51.19 -20.21
#